data_AF-A0A2D7YPE2-F1
#
_entry.id   AF-A0A2D7YPE2-F1
#
_cell.length_a   1.000
_cell.length_b   1.000
_cell.length_c   1.000
_cell.angle_alpha   90.00
_cell.angle_beta   90.00
_cell.angle_gamma   90.00
#
_symmetry.space_group_name_H-M   'P 1'
#
loop_
_entity.id
_entity.type
_entity.pdbx_description
1 polymer ?
#
loop_
_entity_poly.entity_id
_entity_poly.type
_entity_poly.pdbx_seq_one_letter_code
_entity_poly.pdbx_strand_id
1 'polypeptide(L)' 'MSRLVLTRKVNEKITIRKNGEEVATVTVGRIDRNQVRIVFEADPEVEITRHTRSKESADQY' A
#
# COMPACT_ATOMS: atom_id res chain seq x y z
N MET A 1 -2.08 17.06 5.33
CA MET A 1 -1.49 15.81 4.81
C MET A 1 -1.07 14.95 5.98
N SER A 2 -1.63 13.74 6.10
CA SER A 2 -1.14 12.75 7.05
C SER A 2 -0.13 11.84 6.34
N ARG A 3 1.04 11.63 6.94
CA ARG A 3 2.03 10.65 6.50
C ARG A 3 2.27 9.70 7.66
N LEU A 4 2.08 8.42 7.41
CA LEU A 4 2.38 7.36 8.37
C LEU A 4 3.42 6.42 7.74
N VAL A 5 4.53 6.19 8.43
CA VAL A 5 5.59 5.28 8.01
C VAL A 5 5.68 4.18 9.05
N LEU A 6 5.55 2.94 8.61
CA LEU A 6 5.53 1.77 9.49
C LEU A 6 6.13 0.55 8.78
N THR A 7 6.71 -0.34 9.57
CA THR A 7 7.21 -1.65 9.12
C THR A 7 6.23 -2.71 9.58
N ARG A 8 5.76 -3.57 8.67
CA ARG A 8 4.82 -4.66 8.96
C ARG A 8 5.43 -6.03 8.71
N LYS A 9 5.07 -7.00 9.56
CA LYS A 9 5.36 -8.43 9.33
C LYS A 9 4.34 -9.03 8.37
N VAL A 10 4.65 -10.24 7.87
CA VAL A 10 3.71 -11.05 7.09
C VAL A 10 2.43 -11.27 7.89
N ASN A 11 1.28 -11.18 7.20
CA ASN A 11 -0.09 -11.24 7.72
C ASN A 11 -0.54 -10.06 8.59
N GLU A 12 0.31 -9.05 8.81
CA GLU A 12 -0.15 -7.82 9.45
C GLU A 12 -0.94 -6.95 8.45
N LYS A 13 -1.97 -6.28 8.98
CA LYS A 13 -2.94 -5.47 8.22
C LYS A 13 -2.87 -4.00 8.61
N ILE A 14 -3.22 -3.15 7.66
CA ILE A 14 -3.38 -1.71 7.82
C ILE A 14 -4.76 -1.35 7.27
N THR A 15 -5.60 -0.73 8.09
CA THR A 15 -6.94 -0.30 7.67
C THR A 15 -6.96 1.21 7.44
N ILE A 16 -7.45 1.62 6.28
CA ILE A 16 -7.62 3.01 5.87
C ILE A 16 -9.09 3.37 6.06
N ARG A 17 -9.35 4.41 6.86
CA ARG A 17 -10.69 4.92 7.12
C ARG A 17 -10.85 6.34 6.64
N LYS A 18 -12.05 6.67 6.14
CA LYS A 18 -12.49 8.02 5.81
C LYS A 18 -13.79 8.26 6.56
N ASN A 19 -13.86 9.34 7.34
CA ASN A 19 -15.03 9.69 8.15
C ASN A 19 -15.53 8.58 9.10
N GLY A 20 -14.62 7.70 9.55
CA GLY A 20 -14.95 6.57 10.43
C GLY A 20 -15.28 5.26 9.71
N GLU A 21 -15.49 5.31 8.39
CA GLU A 21 -15.80 4.15 7.56
C GLU A 21 -14.53 3.55 6.94
N GLU A 22 -14.47 2.23 6.85
CA GLU A 22 -13.37 1.52 6.19
C GLU A 22 -13.46 1.64 4.68
N VAL A 23 -12.40 2.18 4.06
CA VAL A 23 -12.32 2.40 2.61
C VAL A 23 -11.47 1.32 1.96
N ALA A 24 -10.40 0.93 2.63
CA ALA A 24 -9.50 -0.11 2.16
C ALA A 24 -8.71 -0.73 3.31
N THR A 25 -8.31 -1.98 3.13
CA THR A 25 -7.35 -2.68 3.97
C THR A 25 -6.18 -3.16 3.13
N VAL A 26 -4.98 -2.95 3.65
CA VAL A 26 -3.71 -3.35 3.03
C VAL A 26 -3.08 -4.42 3.90
N THR A 27 -2.82 -5.60 3.34
CA THR A 27 -2.21 -6.73 4.04
C THR A 27 -0.86 -7.08 3.43
N VAL A 28 0.16 -7.28 4.27
CA VAL A 28 1.44 -7.85 3.81
C VAL A 28 1.28 -9.36 3.68
N GLY A 29 1.21 -9.87 2.45
CA GLY A 29 0.97 -11.30 2.19
C GLY A 29 2.24 -12.15 2.23
N ARG A 30 3.35 -11.66 1.65
CA ARG A 30 4.65 -12.35 1.66
C ARG A 30 5.77 -11.36 1.49
N ILE A 31 6.91 -11.63 2.13
CA ILE A 31 8.16 -10.90 1.91
C ILE A 31 9.14 -11.87 1.23
N ASP A 32 9.59 -11.50 0.04
CA ASP A 32 10.73 -12.11 -0.66
C ASP A 32 11.93 -11.15 -0.59
N ARG A 33 13.09 -11.51 -1.15
CA ARG A 33 14.34 -10.74 -0.96
C ARG A 33 14.21 -9.24 -1.26
N ASN A 34 13.64 -8.90 -2.42
CA ASN A 34 13.51 -7.53 -2.91
C ASN A 34 12.07 -7.18 -3.32
N GLN A 35 11.11 -8.05 -3.00
CA GLN A 35 9.72 -7.91 -3.40
C GLN A 35 8.81 -8.22 -2.23
N VAL A 36 7.68 -7.54 -2.19
CA VAL A 36 6.64 -7.76 -1.20
C VAL A 36 5.35 -8.02 -1.94
N ARG A 37 4.66 -9.12 -1.61
CA ARG A 37 3.28 -9.34 -2.02
C ARG A 37 2.38 -8.54 -1.09
N ILE A 38 1.68 -7.58 -1.66
CA ILE A 38 0.71 -6.72 -0.96
C ILE A 38 -0.67 -7.08 -1.47
N VAL A 39 -1.63 -7.28 -0.55
CA VAL A 39 -3.03 -7.52 -0.87
C VAL A 39 -3.81 -6.25 -0.52
N PHE A 40 -4.60 -5.77 -1.46
CA PHE A 40 -5.52 -4.65 -1.27
C PHE A 40 -6.95 -5.19 -1.30
N GLU A 41 -7.68 -4.94 -0.24
CA GLU A 41 -9.12 -5.18 -0.14
C GLU A 41 -9.75 -3.80 -0.04
N ALA A 42 -10.59 -3.39 -0.99
CA ALA A 42 -11.16 -2.04 -1.01
C ALA A 42 -12.61 -2.08 -1.49
N ASP A 43 -13.34 -1.02 -1.15
CA ASP A 43 -14.68 -0.79 -1.69
C ASP A 43 -14.65 -0.77 -3.24
N PRO A 44 -15.65 -1.34 -3.94
CA PRO A 44 -15.73 -1.31 -5.40
C PRO A 44 -15.59 0.08 -6.05
N GLU A 45 -15.92 1.15 -5.34
CA GLU A 45 -15.78 2.53 -5.84
C GLU A 45 -14.32 3.04 -5.76
N VAL A 46 -13.42 2.31 -5.10
CA VAL A 46 -12.03 2.69 -4.90
C VAL A 46 -11.15 2.08 -5.99
N GLU A 47 -10.52 2.94 -6.78
CA GLU A 47 -9.52 2.54 -7.77
C GLU A 47 -8.16 2.26 -7.10
N ILE A 48 -7.57 1.09 -7.41
CA ILE A 48 -6.22 0.71 -6.97
C ILE A 48 -5.31 0.68 -8.19
N THR A 49 -4.41 1.67 -8.29
CA THR A 49 -3.52 1.82 -9.44
C THR A 49 -2.06 1.66 -9.04
N ARG A 50 -1.34 0.80 -9.76
CA ARG A 50 0.11 0.61 -9.61
C ARG A 50 0.85 1.59 -10.50
N HIS A 51 1.59 2.51 -9.90
CA HIS A 51 2.54 3.34 -10.65
C HIS A 51 3.79 2.52 -11.00
N THR A 52 4.15 2.51 -12.28
CA THR A 52 5.46 2.02 -12.72
C THR A 52 6.44 3.18 -12.64
N ARG A 53 7.68 2.92 -12.20
CA ARG A 53 8.75 3.91 -12.35
C ARG A 53 9.08 4.01 -13.84
N SER A 54 8.69 5.09 -14.51
CA SER A 54 9.36 5.54 -15.73
C SER A 54 10.79 5.97 -15.37
N LYS A 55 11.76 5.74 -16.25
CA LYS A 55 13.20 5.94 -15.99
C LYS A 55 13.63 7.42 -15.80
N GLU A 56 12.71 8.37 -15.72
CA GLU A 56 13.01 9.81 -15.81
C GLU A 56 13.34 10.48 -14.46
N SER A 57 13.29 9.76 -13.35
CA SER A 57 13.62 10.31 -12.01
C SER A 57 14.71 9.49 -11.33
N ALA A 58 15.82 9.27 -12.05
CA ALA A 58 17.06 8.76 -11.46
C ALA A 58 17.93 9.87 -10.83
N ASP A 59 17.61 11.16 -11.06
CA ASP A 59 18.52 12.28 -10.71
C ASP A 59 18.13 13.09 -9.46
N GLN A 60 17.30 12.55 -8.56
CA GLN A 60 16.96 13.27 -7.32
C GLN A 60 16.81 12.34 -6.12
N TYR A 61 17.87 11.62 -5.75
CA TYR A 61 18.13 11.23 -4.35
C TYR A 61 19.63 11.07 -4.11
#